data_AF-A0A2P4QPE4-F1
#
_entry.id   AF-A0A2P4QPE4-F1
#
_cell.length_a   1.000
_cell.length_b   1.000
_cell.length_c   1.000
_cell.angle_alpha   90.00
_cell.angle_beta   90.00
_cell.angle_gamma   90.00
#
_symmetry.space_group_name_H-M   'P 1'
#
loop_
_entity.id
_entity.type
_entity.pdbx_description
1 polymer ?
#
loop_
_entity_poly.entity_id
_entity_poly.type
_entity_poly.pdbx_seq_one_letter_code
_entity_poly.pdbx_strand_id
1 'polypeptide(L)'
;IFNGANKTLMELRQTVASKDSEIEELKATIESMKEKYEEAKNIVDESKNTLSDLLADMEERTSNVSDKDKDNTFKLQHMAEMLNESEAQVQKLLDQEKILKEEIRKLDRLEKRQNLSVEYLKNVVLKFFETEPSGREPLVPVISTILQLSPEETKSLKENAIDATNSNQVVIGFGVL
;
A
#
# COMPACT_ATOMS: atom_id res chain seq x y z
N ILE A 1 118.77 24.81 -0.02
CA ILE A 1 117.54 25.54 0.42
C ILE A 1 116.64 25.89 -0.78
N PHE A 2 117.15 26.55 -1.84
CA PHE A 2 116.37 26.95 -3.01
C PHE A 2 115.68 25.83 -3.82
N ASN A 3 116.29 24.64 -3.98
CA ASN A 3 115.70 23.56 -4.78
C ASN A 3 114.46 22.91 -4.12
N GLY A 4 114.47 22.77 -2.78
CA GLY A 4 113.32 22.26 -2.03
C GLY A 4 112.12 23.20 -2.08
N ALA A 5 112.37 24.52 -1.95
CA ALA A 5 111.33 25.54 -2.04
C ALA A 5 110.63 25.57 -3.42
N ASN A 6 111.39 25.40 -4.50
CA ASN A 6 110.82 25.33 -5.86
C ASN A 6 109.97 24.07 -6.08
N LYS A 7 110.38 22.91 -5.55
CA LYS A 7 109.58 21.67 -5.60
C LYS A 7 108.26 21.83 -4.84
N THR A 8 108.29 22.35 -3.62
CA THR A 8 107.08 22.62 -2.83
C THR A 8 106.16 23.65 -3.49
N LEU A 9 106.72 24.68 -4.15
CA LEU A 9 105.92 25.66 -4.91
C LEU A 9 105.19 25.01 -6.10
N MET A 10 105.82 24.06 -6.79
CA MET A 10 105.23 23.34 -7.91
C MET A 10 104.10 22.40 -7.47
N GLU A 11 104.29 21.67 -6.37
CA GLU A 11 103.26 20.81 -5.76
C GLU A 11 102.05 21.63 -5.27
N LEU A 12 102.29 22.80 -4.67
CA LEU A 12 101.23 23.73 -4.26
C LEU A 12 100.45 24.25 -5.47
N ARG A 13 101.12 24.62 -6.56
CA ARG A 13 100.45 25.07 -7.80
C ARG A 13 99.59 23.98 -8.42
N GLN A 14 100.07 22.74 -8.44
CA GLN A 14 99.30 21.59 -8.93
C GLN A 14 98.07 21.32 -8.05
N THR A 15 98.23 21.43 -6.73
CA THR A 15 97.11 21.29 -5.78
C THR A 15 96.05 22.38 -5.98
N VAL A 16 96.47 23.64 -6.15
CA VAL A 16 95.56 24.77 -6.42
C VAL A 16 94.79 24.52 -7.72
N ALA A 17 95.48 24.15 -8.80
CA ALA A 17 94.83 23.85 -10.08
C ALA A 17 93.81 22.70 -9.98
N SER A 18 94.12 21.65 -9.21
CA SER A 18 93.17 20.54 -8.97
C SER A 18 91.93 21.00 -8.21
N LYS A 19 92.12 21.82 -7.15
CA LYS A 19 91.01 22.35 -6.36
C LYS A 19 90.16 23.35 -7.14
N ASP A 20 90.78 24.15 -7.99
CA ASP A 20 90.06 25.08 -8.88
C ASP A 20 89.16 24.30 -9.86
N SER A 21 89.64 23.17 -10.40
CA SER A 21 88.82 22.28 -11.24
C SER A 21 87.63 21.69 -10.46
N GLU A 22 87.87 21.20 -9.24
CA GLU A 22 86.82 20.65 -8.37
C GLU A 22 85.76 21.70 -8.00
N ILE A 23 86.19 22.95 -7.75
CA ILE A 23 85.28 24.08 -7.49
C ILE A 23 84.38 24.36 -8.70
N GLU A 24 84.90 24.32 -9.92
CA GLU A 24 84.10 24.55 -11.12
C GLU A 24 83.08 23.42 -11.36
N GLU A 25 83.46 22.16 -11.12
CA GLU A 25 82.53 21.03 -11.18
C GLU A 25 81.41 21.13 -10.13
N LEU A 26 81.76 21.52 -8.90
CA LEU A 26 80.79 21.74 -7.82
C LEU A 26 79.82 22.89 -8.14
N LYS A 27 80.30 23.99 -8.72
CA LYS A 27 79.44 25.10 -9.17
C LYS A 27 78.46 24.65 -10.25
N ALA A 28 78.92 23.91 -11.24
CA ALA A 28 78.06 23.37 -12.30
C ALA A 28 76.99 22.44 -11.72
N THR A 29 77.36 21.60 -10.75
CA THR A 29 76.43 20.70 -10.06
C THR A 29 75.39 21.48 -9.25
N ILE A 30 75.81 22.52 -8.52
CA ILE A 30 74.90 23.40 -7.74
C ILE A 30 73.89 24.08 -8.66
N GLU A 31 74.33 24.58 -9.82
CA GLU A 31 73.43 25.27 -10.74
C GLU A 31 72.39 24.30 -11.33
N SER A 32 72.80 23.10 -11.74
CA SER A 32 71.86 22.05 -12.16
C SER A 32 70.88 21.64 -11.06
N MET A 33 71.34 21.60 -9.79
CA MET A 33 70.46 21.30 -8.66
C MET A 33 69.43 22.41 -8.41
N LYS A 34 69.79 23.69 -8.56
CA LYS A 34 68.84 24.80 -8.45
C LYS A 34 67.79 24.77 -9.53
N GLU A 35 68.17 24.52 -10.78
CA GLU A 35 67.23 24.41 -11.91
C GLU A 35 66.20 23.31 -11.64
N LYS A 36 66.65 22.12 -11.23
CA LYS A 36 65.76 21.00 -10.85
C LYS A 36 64.86 21.33 -9.66
N TYR A 37 65.36 22.10 -8.69
CA TYR A 37 64.57 22.53 -7.54
C TYR A 37 63.44 23.47 -7.95
N GLU A 38 63.72 24.48 -8.79
CA GLU A 38 62.67 25.40 -9.27
C GLU A 38 61.65 24.69 -10.16
N GLU A 39 62.08 23.73 -11.00
CA GLU A 39 61.16 22.88 -11.77
C GLU A 39 60.23 22.07 -10.85
N ALA A 40 60.80 21.38 -9.85
CA ALA A 40 60.02 20.60 -8.90
C ALA A 40 59.04 21.47 -8.09
N LYS A 41 59.46 22.68 -7.71
CA LYS A 41 58.62 23.64 -7.00
C LYS A 41 57.42 24.08 -7.83
N ASN A 42 57.64 24.42 -9.11
CA ASN A 42 56.54 24.79 -10.01
C ASN A 42 55.53 23.64 -10.18
N ILE A 43 56.02 22.41 -10.34
CA ILE A 43 55.16 21.21 -10.43
C ILE A 43 54.31 21.05 -9.16
N VAL A 44 54.90 21.28 -7.98
CA VAL A 44 54.18 21.22 -6.70
C VAL A 44 53.10 22.29 -6.62
N ASP A 45 53.38 23.51 -7.04
CA ASP A 45 52.40 24.61 -7.04
C ASP A 45 51.23 24.33 -8.00
N GLU A 46 51.51 23.80 -9.20
CA GLU A 46 50.47 23.36 -10.14
C GLU A 46 49.64 22.21 -9.58
N SER A 47 50.30 21.22 -8.97
CA SER A 47 49.63 20.08 -8.32
C SER A 47 48.73 20.53 -7.17
N LYS A 48 49.15 21.55 -6.41
CA LYS A 48 48.36 22.11 -5.32
C LYS A 48 47.10 22.80 -5.83
N ASN A 49 47.20 23.55 -6.91
CA ASN A 49 46.04 24.24 -7.51
C ASN A 49 45.03 23.22 -8.05
N THR A 50 45.49 22.22 -8.81
CA THR A 50 44.61 21.17 -9.35
C THR A 50 43.92 20.37 -8.25
N LEU A 51 44.60 20.10 -7.13
CA LEU A 51 44.00 19.42 -5.99
C LEU A 51 42.91 20.28 -5.32
N SER A 52 43.13 21.60 -5.23
CA SER A 52 42.12 22.53 -4.70
C SER A 52 40.84 22.53 -5.54
N ASP A 53 40.97 22.53 -6.87
CA ASP A 53 39.82 22.50 -7.77
C ASP A 53 39.04 21.17 -7.67
N LEU A 54 39.76 20.04 -7.58
CA LEU A 54 39.16 18.72 -7.40
C LEU A 54 38.41 18.60 -6.07
N LEU A 55 38.94 19.17 -4.99
CA LEU A 55 38.28 19.17 -3.69
C LEU A 55 36.94 19.93 -3.75
N ALA A 56 36.91 21.09 -4.40
CA ALA A 56 35.70 21.88 -4.57
C ALA A 56 34.61 21.11 -5.36
N ASP A 57 34.97 20.47 -6.48
CA ASP A 57 34.04 19.64 -7.27
C ASP A 57 33.55 18.41 -6.47
N MET A 58 34.43 17.79 -5.67
CA MET A 58 34.02 16.68 -4.80
C MET A 58 33.05 17.11 -3.70
N GLU A 59 33.28 18.25 -3.06
CA GLU A 59 32.37 18.82 -2.04
C GLU A 59 30.99 19.14 -2.64
N GLU A 60 30.96 19.76 -3.82
CA GLU A 60 29.72 20.06 -4.54
C GLU A 60 28.95 18.77 -4.90
N ARG A 61 29.64 17.77 -5.46
CA ARG A 61 29.02 16.48 -5.79
C ARG A 61 28.48 15.78 -4.56
N THR A 62 29.20 15.82 -3.44
CA THR A 62 28.77 15.21 -2.19
C THR A 62 27.50 15.87 -1.65
N SER A 63 27.42 17.20 -1.69
CA SER A 63 26.21 17.94 -1.31
C SER A 63 25.02 17.58 -2.21
N ASN A 64 25.23 17.56 -3.52
CA ASN A 64 24.18 17.25 -4.50
C ASN A 64 23.64 15.82 -4.35
N VAL A 65 24.50 14.84 -4.06
CA VAL A 65 24.08 13.46 -3.79
C VAL A 65 23.29 13.40 -2.50
N SER A 66 23.76 14.05 -1.43
CA SER A 66 23.04 14.08 -0.14
C SER A 66 21.62 14.65 -0.26
N ASP A 67 21.44 15.72 -1.04
CA ASP A 67 20.13 16.32 -1.22
C ASP A 67 19.19 15.47 -2.08
N LYS A 68 19.72 14.79 -3.12
CA LYS A 68 18.97 13.80 -3.88
C LYS A 68 18.56 12.61 -3.03
N ASP A 69 19.41 12.15 -2.12
CA ASP A 69 19.09 11.04 -1.22
C ASP A 69 17.97 11.40 -0.25
N LYS A 70 17.94 12.63 0.27
CA LYS A 70 16.84 13.13 1.10
C LYS A 70 15.52 13.17 0.32
N ASP A 71 15.54 13.71 -0.90
CA ASP A 71 14.36 13.78 -1.77
C ASP A 71 13.83 12.37 -2.13
N ASN A 72 14.73 11.45 -2.47
CA ASN A 72 14.36 10.05 -2.73
C ASN A 72 13.78 9.37 -1.48
N THR A 73 14.36 9.62 -0.31
CA THR A 73 13.84 9.08 0.97
C THR A 73 12.43 9.60 1.24
N PHE A 74 12.18 10.89 1.02
CA PHE A 74 10.86 11.49 1.17
C PHE A 74 9.83 10.88 0.21
N LYS A 75 10.21 10.71 -1.07
CA LYS A 75 9.36 10.06 -2.08
C LYS A 75 9.04 8.61 -1.73
N LEU A 76 10.02 7.85 -1.26
CA LEU A 76 9.83 6.47 -0.82
C LEU A 76 8.88 6.38 0.36
N GLN A 77 9.03 7.25 1.36
CA GLN A 77 8.12 7.31 2.50
C GLN A 77 6.68 7.62 2.04
N HIS A 78 6.51 8.64 1.20
CA HIS A 78 5.19 9.01 0.69
C HIS A 78 4.53 7.88 -0.12
N MET A 79 5.30 7.19 -0.97
CA MET A 79 4.80 6.03 -1.71
C MET A 79 4.39 4.88 -0.78
N ALA A 80 5.15 4.63 0.30
CA ALA A 80 4.81 3.62 1.28
C ALA A 80 3.52 3.95 2.05
N GLU A 81 3.31 5.23 2.38
CA GLU A 81 2.07 5.71 3.01
C GLU A 81 0.86 5.52 2.07
N MET A 82 0.96 5.93 0.80
CA MET A 82 -0.10 5.73 -0.19
C MET A 82 -0.42 4.25 -0.43
N LEU A 83 0.60 3.38 -0.44
CA LEU A 83 0.39 1.94 -0.58
C LEU A 83 -0.39 1.37 0.60
N ASN A 84 -0.01 1.73 1.83
CA ASN A 84 -0.71 1.29 3.03
C ASN A 84 -2.18 1.79 3.05
N GLU A 85 -2.41 3.05 2.67
CA GLU A 85 -3.78 3.58 2.54
C GLU A 85 -4.59 2.80 1.49
N SER A 86 -3.98 2.48 0.35
CA SER A 86 -4.62 1.68 -0.70
C SER A 86 -4.95 0.26 -0.22
N GLU A 87 -4.03 -0.41 0.48
CA GLU A 87 -4.25 -1.74 1.06
C GLU A 87 -5.40 -1.72 2.09
N ALA A 88 -5.43 -0.71 2.96
CA ALA A 88 -6.52 -0.53 3.92
C ALA A 88 -7.86 -0.28 3.23
N GLN A 89 -7.87 0.49 2.15
CA GLN A 89 -9.08 0.74 1.34
C GLN A 89 -9.57 -0.54 0.66
N VAL A 90 -8.67 -1.35 0.10
CA VAL A 90 -9.00 -2.65 -0.51
C VAL A 90 -9.61 -3.58 0.53
N GLN A 91 -9.03 -3.67 1.74
CA GLN A 91 -9.58 -4.51 2.80
C GLN A 91 -11.01 -4.08 3.18
N LYS A 92 -11.25 -2.77 3.30
CA LYS A 92 -12.59 -2.23 3.58
C LYS A 92 -13.59 -2.57 2.47
N LEU A 93 -13.17 -2.52 1.20
CA LEU A 93 -14.03 -2.89 0.07
C LEU A 93 -14.39 -4.38 0.10
N LEU A 94 -13.44 -5.26 0.43
CA LEU A 94 -13.68 -6.69 0.58
C LEU A 94 -14.67 -6.99 1.71
N ASP A 95 -14.54 -6.29 2.84
CA ASP A 95 -15.47 -6.43 3.96
C ASP A 95 -16.89 -5.98 3.57
N GLN A 96 -17.01 -4.85 2.87
CA GLN A 96 -18.28 -4.37 2.33
C GLN A 96 -18.89 -5.35 1.33
N GLU A 97 -18.08 -5.91 0.42
CA GLU A 97 -18.52 -6.91 -0.56
C GLU A 97 -19.09 -8.14 0.16
N LYS A 98 -18.42 -8.61 1.22
CA LYS A 98 -18.89 -9.75 2.02
C LYS A 98 -20.24 -9.47 2.66
N ILE A 99 -20.39 -8.32 3.31
CA ILE A 99 -21.64 -7.91 3.98
C ILE A 99 -22.79 -7.81 2.95
N LEU A 100 -22.54 -7.18 1.81
CA LEU A 100 -23.54 -7.03 0.75
C LEU A 100 -23.98 -8.39 0.20
N LYS A 101 -23.04 -9.31 -0.04
CA LYS A 101 -23.35 -10.69 -0.46
C LYS A 101 -24.21 -11.43 0.56
N GLU A 102 -23.96 -11.23 1.86
CA GLU A 102 -24.78 -11.84 2.92
C GLU A 102 -26.19 -11.26 2.97
N GLU A 103 -26.35 -9.94 2.81
CA GLU A 103 -27.67 -9.30 2.78
C GLU A 103 -28.48 -9.72 1.55
N ILE A 104 -27.86 -9.80 0.37
CA ILE A 104 -28.53 -10.33 -0.84
C ILE A 104 -29.06 -11.74 -0.59
N ARG A 105 -28.22 -12.64 -0.05
CA ARG A 105 -28.66 -14.01 0.26
C ARG A 105 -29.78 -14.06 1.30
N LYS A 106 -29.81 -13.10 2.23
CA LYS A 106 -30.88 -12.99 3.24
C LYS A 106 -32.18 -12.51 2.61
N LEU A 107 -32.12 -11.51 1.73
CA LEU A 107 -33.26 -11.03 0.95
C LEU A 107 -33.82 -12.15 0.07
N ASP A 108 -32.98 -12.89 -0.65
CA ASP A 108 -33.40 -14.03 -1.47
C ASP A 108 -34.15 -15.10 -0.64
N ARG A 109 -33.67 -15.37 0.59
CA ARG A 109 -34.33 -16.32 1.50
C ARG A 109 -35.67 -15.79 2.00
N LEU A 110 -35.76 -14.49 2.31
CA LEU A 110 -37.00 -13.85 2.75
C LEU A 110 -38.03 -13.85 1.63
N GLU A 111 -37.64 -13.47 0.41
CA GLU A 111 -38.50 -13.49 -0.77
C GLU A 111 -39.00 -14.91 -1.07
N LYS A 112 -38.12 -15.91 -1.09
CA LYS A 112 -38.53 -17.32 -1.28
C LYS A 112 -39.52 -17.77 -0.21
N ARG A 113 -39.31 -17.43 1.06
CA ARG A 113 -40.24 -17.76 2.15
C ARG A 113 -41.57 -17.04 2.00
N GLN A 114 -41.56 -15.77 1.62
CA GLN A 114 -42.78 -14.99 1.38
C GLN A 114 -43.58 -15.58 0.22
N ASN A 115 -42.92 -15.90 -0.90
CA ASN A 115 -43.56 -16.52 -2.06
C ASN A 115 -44.14 -17.90 -1.72
N LEU A 116 -43.37 -18.76 -1.02
CA LEU A 116 -43.85 -20.06 -0.55
C LEU A 116 -45.03 -19.90 0.43
N SER A 117 -44.99 -18.91 1.33
CA SER A 117 -46.08 -18.62 2.26
C SER A 117 -47.33 -18.15 1.55
N VAL A 118 -47.21 -17.31 0.52
CA VAL A 118 -48.34 -16.81 -0.27
C VAL A 118 -48.94 -17.92 -1.14
N GLU A 119 -48.11 -18.76 -1.74
CA GLU A 119 -48.58 -19.91 -2.52
C GLU A 119 -49.27 -20.95 -1.63
N TYR A 120 -48.70 -21.23 -0.46
CA TYR A 120 -49.33 -22.10 0.54
C TYR A 120 -50.66 -21.51 1.03
N LEU A 121 -50.69 -20.21 1.36
CA LEU A 121 -51.91 -19.51 1.75
C LEU A 121 -52.98 -19.62 0.66
N LYS A 122 -52.63 -19.36 -0.61
CA LYS A 122 -53.53 -19.51 -1.76
C LYS A 122 -54.14 -20.91 -1.79
N ASN A 123 -53.33 -21.96 -1.66
CA ASN A 123 -53.81 -23.34 -1.69
C ASN A 123 -54.72 -23.68 -0.50
N VAL A 124 -54.40 -23.20 0.70
CA VAL A 124 -55.23 -23.41 1.89
C VAL A 124 -56.55 -22.66 1.78
N VAL A 125 -56.54 -21.42 1.28
CA VAL A 125 -57.75 -20.61 1.07
C VAL A 125 -58.63 -21.20 -0.02
N LEU A 126 -58.06 -21.63 -1.16
CA LEU A 126 -58.81 -22.31 -2.21
C LEU A 126 -59.48 -23.58 -1.67
N LYS A 127 -58.71 -24.42 -0.95
CA LYS A 127 -59.25 -25.63 -0.31
C LYS A 127 -60.36 -25.31 0.69
N PHE A 128 -60.25 -24.21 1.43
CA PHE A 128 -61.29 -23.77 2.36
C PHE A 128 -62.60 -23.46 1.63
N PHE A 129 -62.57 -22.79 0.48
CA PHE A 129 -63.78 -22.52 -0.31
C PHE A 129 -64.35 -23.76 -0.98
N GLU A 130 -63.50 -24.65 -1.50
CA GLU A 130 -63.89 -25.89 -2.19
C GLU A 130 -64.42 -26.98 -1.25
N THR A 131 -64.01 -26.96 0.03
CA THR A 131 -64.45 -27.96 1.02
C THR A 131 -65.84 -27.61 1.54
N GLU A 132 -66.68 -28.63 1.76
CA GLU A 132 -67.99 -28.50 2.41
C GLU A 132 -67.86 -27.89 3.81
N PRO A 133 -68.90 -27.21 4.33
CA PRO A 133 -68.86 -26.53 5.64
C PRO A 133 -68.39 -27.42 6.79
N SER A 134 -68.78 -28.71 6.78
CA SER A 134 -68.36 -29.73 7.74
C SER A 134 -66.85 -30.02 7.76
N GLY A 135 -66.14 -29.74 6.66
CA GLY A 135 -64.69 -29.95 6.51
C GLY A 135 -63.86 -28.68 6.61
N ARG A 136 -64.47 -27.51 6.86
CA ARG A 136 -63.77 -26.21 6.93
C ARG A 136 -63.15 -25.93 8.30
N GLU A 137 -63.70 -26.47 9.39
CA GLU A 137 -63.23 -26.22 10.76
C GLU A 137 -61.73 -26.51 10.97
N PRO A 138 -61.13 -27.61 10.43
CA PRO A 138 -59.70 -27.89 10.57
C PRO A 138 -58.78 -26.92 9.82
N LEU A 139 -59.30 -26.18 8.83
CA LEU A 139 -58.52 -25.22 8.04
C LEU A 139 -58.47 -23.83 8.70
N VAL A 140 -59.40 -23.52 9.62
CA VAL A 140 -59.47 -22.23 10.33
C VAL A 140 -58.19 -21.92 11.13
N PRO A 141 -57.62 -22.85 11.94
CA PRO A 141 -56.37 -22.57 12.66
C PRO A 141 -55.18 -22.38 11.73
N VAL A 142 -55.16 -23.08 10.59
CA VAL A 142 -54.09 -22.98 9.59
C VAL A 142 -54.10 -21.61 8.93
N ILE A 143 -55.27 -21.14 8.49
CA ILE A 143 -55.44 -19.79 7.91
C ILE A 143 -55.12 -18.72 8.95
N SER A 144 -55.62 -18.87 10.19
CA SER A 144 -55.34 -17.96 11.30
C SER A 144 -53.85 -17.83 11.58
N THR A 145 -53.12 -18.94 11.54
CA THR A 145 -51.66 -18.96 11.76
C THR A 145 -50.89 -18.32 10.60
N ILE A 146 -51.27 -18.59 9.34
CA ILE A 146 -50.57 -18.03 8.17
C ILE A 146 -50.80 -16.53 8.03
N LEU A 147 -52.04 -16.07 8.27
CA LEU A 147 -52.42 -14.66 8.17
C LEU A 147 -52.17 -13.86 9.46
N GLN A 148 -51.76 -14.52 10.54
CA GLN A 148 -51.58 -13.93 11.87
C GLN A 148 -52.85 -13.20 12.33
N LEU A 149 -54.00 -13.85 12.20
CA LEU A 149 -55.29 -13.29 12.59
C LEU A 149 -55.35 -13.05 14.10
N SER A 150 -55.97 -11.95 14.50
CA SER A 150 -56.33 -11.70 15.89
C SER A 150 -57.35 -12.73 16.41
N PRO A 151 -57.55 -12.84 17.74
CA PRO A 151 -58.57 -13.71 18.32
C PRO A 151 -59.98 -13.39 17.81
N GLU A 152 -60.29 -12.11 17.58
CA GLU A 152 -61.58 -11.64 17.06
C GLU A 152 -61.79 -12.07 15.60
N GLU A 153 -60.80 -11.85 14.75
CA GLU A 153 -60.82 -12.27 13.33
C GLU A 153 -60.90 -13.80 13.19
N THR A 154 -60.19 -14.53 14.05
CA THR A 154 -60.24 -16.00 14.08
C THR A 154 -61.63 -16.51 14.47
N LYS A 155 -62.29 -15.84 15.43
CA LYS A 155 -63.67 -16.17 15.83
C LYS A 155 -64.64 -15.91 14.68
N SER A 156 -64.55 -14.76 14.02
CA SER A 156 -65.36 -14.42 12.85
C SER A 156 -65.17 -15.43 11.71
N LEU A 157 -63.94 -15.85 11.43
CA LEU A 157 -63.65 -16.87 10.42
C LEU A 157 -64.27 -18.24 10.79
N LYS A 158 -64.23 -18.61 12.07
CA LYS A 158 -64.83 -19.86 12.56
C LYS A 158 -66.35 -19.87 12.42
N GLU A 159 -67.03 -18.78 12.76
CA GLU A 159 -68.49 -18.64 12.64
C GLU A 159 -68.93 -18.82 11.18
N ASN A 160 -68.26 -18.13 10.24
CA ASN A 160 -68.54 -18.25 8.80
C ASN A 160 -68.18 -19.62 8.19
N ALA A 161 -67.24 -20.36 8.80
CA ALA A 161 -66.94 -21.73 8.38
C ALA A 161 -68.09 -22.70 8.70
N ILE A 162 -68.80 -22.46 9.80
CA ILE A 162 -69.87 -23.30 10.34
C ILE A 162 -71.25 -22.88 9.79
N ASP A 163 -71.49 -21.58 9.57
CA ASP A 163 -72.80 -21.06 9.16
C ASP A 163 -73.23 -21.47 7.74
N ALA A 164 -72.30 -21.84 6.87
CA ALA A 164 -72.64 -22.41 5.56
C ALA A 164 -73.35 -23.78 5.67
N THR A 165 -73.32 -24.43 6.84
CA THR A 165 -74.07 -25.66 7.14
C THR A 165 -75.55 -25.38 7.45
N ASN A 166 -75.91 -24.14 7.82
CA ASN A 166 -77.27 -23.76 8.24
C ASN A 166 -78.13 -23.16 7.11
N SER A 167 -77.55 -22.81 5.96
CA SER A 167 -78.34 -22.26 4.83
C SER A 167 -78.94 -23.32 3.90
N ASN A 168 -78.74 -24.63 4.14
CA ASN A 168 -79.24 -25.67 3.23
C ASN A 168 -80.14 -26.74 3.88
N GLN A 169 -80.77 -26.44 5.04
CA GLN A 169 -81.85 -27.28 5.57
C GLN A 169 -83.18 -26.53 5.71
N VAL A 170 -84.06 -26.82 4.74
CA VAL A 170 -85.50 -27.06 4.91
C VAL A 170 -86.34 -25.93 5.53
N VAL A 171 -87.00 -25.14 4.68
CA VAL A 171 -88.41 -24.77 4.90
C VAL A 171 -89.25 -25.53 3.89
N ILE A 172 -89.40 -26.84 4.12
CA ILE A 172 -90.46 -27.63 3.52
C ILE A 172 -91.55 -27.76 4.58
N GLY A 173 -92.69 -27.10 4.34
CA GLY A 173 -93.99 -27.70 4.65
C GLY A 173 -94.73 -27.28 5.95
N PHE A 174 -95.86 -26.62 5.69
CA PHE A 174 -97.20 -26.82 6.28
C PHE A 174 -97.63 -26.03 7.54
N GLY A 175 -98.79 -25.36 7.41
CA GLY A 175 -99.70 -25.11 8.54
C GLY A 175 -100.68 -23.93 8.46
N VAL A 176 -101.67 -24.00 7.56
CA VAL A 176 -103.06 -23.46 7.62
C VAL A 176 -103.43 -22.47 8.75
N LEU A 177 -103.86 -21.25 8.37
CA LEU A 177 -105.27 -20.79 8.36
C LEU A 177 -105.41 -19.57 7.45
#